data_AF-A0A849CAJ4-F1
#
_entry.id   AF-A0A849CAJ4-F1
#
_cell.length_a   1.000
_cell.length_b   1.000
_cell.length_c   1.000
_cell.angle_alpha   90.00
_cell.angle_beta   90.00
_cell.angle_gamma   90.00
#
_symmetry.space_group_name_H-M   'P 1'
#
loop_
_entity.id
_entity.type
_entity.pdbx_description
1 polymer ?
#
loop_
_entity_poly.entity_id
_entity_poly.type
_entity_poly.pdbx_seq_one_letter_code
_entity_poly.pdbx_strand_id
1 'polypeptide(L)'
;MTMIAKLTAGITLTAATAALTLGATGTAAAATYGTPGNAVVASATCTHKNNSTIEITMDAPKIFAQAGYQPGEHQQVRYRTVVYDAVQSTIAAVTEFSSGKATATDSADVDDTKVKVVRSDPNGYRVIQQIEWLSPDQENPVAAIDLDATAYRIKDGRTLLGTFATCK
;
A
#
# COMPACT_ATOMS: atom_id res chain seq x y z
N MET A 1 -26.18 30.69 56.13
CA MET A 1 -24.76 30.56 56.56
C MET A 1 -24.21 29.26 55.99
N THR A 2 -23.38 29.33 54.94
CA THR A 2 -22.15 28.51 54.78
C THR A 2 -21.28 29.22 53.73
N MET A 3 -20.00 29.40 54.06
CA MET A 3 -18.98 30.11 53.30
C MET A 3 -18.20 29.18 52.33
N ILE A 4 -17.59 29.78 51.29
CA ILE A 4 -16.24 29.51 50.71
C ILE A 4 -16.03 28.08 50.15
N ALA A 5 -15.65 27.87 48.88
CA ALA A 5 -14.30 28.15 48.41
C ALA A 5 -14.17 28.23 46.87
N LYS A 6 -13.25 29.09 46.45
CA LYS A 6 -12.67 29.18 45.10
C LYS A 6 -11.91 27.89 44.74
N LEU A 7 -11.96 27.46 43.48
CA LEU A 7 -10.75 26.99 42.81
C LEU A 7 -10.83 27.26 41.31
N THR A 8 -9.85 28.03 40.86
CA THR A 8 -9.58 28.45 39.49
C THR A 8 -9.17 27.24 38.64
N ALA A 9 -9.88 26.99 37.53
CA ALA A 9 -9.40 26.11 36.47
C ALA A 9 -9.54 26.85 35.15
N GLY A 10 -8.43 27.47 34.72
CA GLY A 10 -8.32 28.00 33.36
C GLY A 10 -8.29 26.84 32.38
N ILE A 11 -9.29 26.76 31.52
CA ILE A 11 -9.27 25.88 30.35
C ILE A 11 -9.11 26.78 29.14
N THR A 12 -7.90 26.78 28.60
CA THR A 12 -7.52 27.39 27.34
C THR A 12 -8.39 26.84 26.21
N LEU A 13 -8.97 27.74 25.40
CA LEU A 13 -9.59 27.43 24.12
C LEU A 13 -8.56 26.77 23.20
N THR A 14 -8.79 25.53 22.81
CA THR A 14 -8.24 24.99 21.56
C THR A 14 -9.41 24.59 20.66
N ALA A 15 -9.44 25.22 19.50
CA ALA A 15 -10.51 25.17 18.53
C ALA A 15 -10.77 23.73 18.07
N ALA A 16 -11.98 23.24 18.35
CA ALA A 16 -12.54 22.06 17.72
C ALA A 16 -13.09 22.46 16.35
N THR A 17 -12.33 22.23 15.29
CA THR A 17 -12.89 22.18 13.93
C THR A 17 -13.57 20.83 13.76
N ALA A 18 -14.85 20.79 14.08
CA ALA A 18 -15.75 19.71 13.70
C ALA A 18 -15.93 19.74 12.17
N ALA A 19 -15.39 18.75 11.47
CA ALA A 19 -15.82 18.44 10.11
C ALA A 19 -16.91 17.37 10.18
N LEU A 20 -18.10 17.79 9.74
CA LEU A 20 -19.34 17.03 9.72
C LEU A 20 -19.23 15.72 8.92
N THR A 21 -19.80 14.68 9.50
CA THR A 21 -20.08 13.35 8.96
C THR A 21 -21.17 13.34 7.87
N LEU A 22 -20.93 12.61 6.77
CA LEU A 22 -21.92 11.77 6.07
C LEU A 22 -21.38 10.33 6.22
N GLY A 23 -22.04 9.30 6.74
CA GLY A 23 -23.45 9.02 6.93
C GLY A 23 -23.75 7.63 6.35
N ALA A 24 -23.55 6.58 7.17
CA ALA A 24 -23.99 5.16 7.01
C ALA A 24 -23.42 4.38 5.80
N THR A 25 -22.81 3.20 5.91
CA THR A 25 -23.04 2.05 6.79
C THR A 25 -21.75 1.27 7.01
N GLY A 26 -21.51 0.88 8.27
CA GLY A 26 -20.37 0.04 8.64
C GLY A 26 -19.15 0.86 9.01
N THR A 27 -19.05 1.28 10.27
CA THR A 27 -17.75 1.34 10.91
C THR A 27 -17.20 -0.08 10.86
N ALA A 28 -16.48 -0.42 9.78
CA ALA A 28 -15.43 -1.40 9.90
C ALA A 28 -14.62 -0.90 11.08
N ALA A 29 -14.70 -1.61 12.21
CA ALA A 29 -13.76 -1.41 13.30
C ALA A 29 -12.41 -1.30 12.61
N ALA A 30 -11.66 -0.22 12.87
CA ALA A 30 -10.30 -0.14 12.39
C ALA A 30 -9.65 -1.45 12.81
N ALA A 31 -9.41 -2.34 11.85
CA ALA A 31 -8.78 -3.60 12.13
C ALA A 31 -7.45 -3.19 12.76
N THR A 32 -7.29 -3.47 14.05
CA THR A 32 -6.03 -3.20 14.73
C THR A 32 -5.04 -4.18 14.15
N TYR A 33 -4.50 -3.85 12.99
CA TYR A 33 -3.43 -4.58 12.36
C TYR A 33 -2.27 -4.63 13.34
N GLY A 34 -1.74 -5.83 13.57
CA GLY A 34 -0.48 -6.02 14.26
C GLY A 34 0.68 -5.44 13.47
N THR A 35 1.89 -5.53 14.04
CA THR A 35 3.10 -5.03 13.39
C THR A 35 3.44 -5.86 12.16
N PRO A 36 3.51 -5.28 10.95
CA PRO A 36 3.92 -5.99 9.74
C PRO A 36 5.28 -6.67 9.86
N GLY A 37 5.51 -7.70 9.03
CA GLY A 37 6.85 -8.21 8.75
C GLY A 37 7.66 -7.19 7.94
N ASN A 38 8.92 -7.50 7.65
CA ASN A 38 9.71 -6.67 6.76
C ASN A 38 9.27 -6.91 5.30
N ALA A 39 9.02 -5.84 4.55
CA ALA A 39 8.81 -5.94 3.12
C ALA A 39 9.40 -4.74 2.37
N VAL A 40 10.01 -4.99 1.21
CA VAL A 40 10.65 -3.96 0.39
C VAL A 40 10.41 -4.19 -1.10
N VAL A 41 10.19 -3.10 -1.85
CA VAL A 41 10.05 -3.12 -3.32
C VAL A 41 11.07 -2.17 -3.97
N ALA A 42 11.61 -2.57 -5.12
CA ALA A 42 12.75 -1.89 -5.73
C ALA A 42 12.38 -0.91 -6.85
N SER A 43 11.51 -1.27 -7.80
CA SER A 43 11.10 -0.33 -8.86
C SER A 43 9.83 -0.76 -9.58
N ALA A 44 9.25 0.17 -10.33
CA ALA A 44 8.25 -0.10 -11.35
C ALA A 44 8.83 0.21 -12.73
N THR A 45 8.59 -0.64 -13.72
CA THR A 45 8.93 -0.41 -15.12
C THR A 45 7.68 -0.09 -15.92
N CYS A 46 7.65 1.07 -16.56
CA CYS A 46 6.56 1.56 -17.40
C CYS A 46 6.93 1.42 -18.87
N THR A 47 6.17 0.65 -19.62
CA THR A 47 6.42 0.42 -21.05
C THR A 47 5.23 0.92 -21.87
N HIS A 48 5.47 1.86 -22.78
CA HIS A 48 4.46 2.30 -23.75
C HIS A 48 4.23 1.17 -24.76
N LYS A 49 3.01 0.61 -24.80
CA LYS A 49 2.68 -0.47 -25.75
C LYS A 49 2.11 0.08 -27.06
N ASN A 50 1.33 1.15 -26.95
CA ASN A 50 0.71 1.88 -28.05
C ASN A 50 0.35 3.29 -27.57
N ASN A 51 -0.33 4.07 -28.42
CA ASN A 51 -0.70 5.46 -28.12
C ASN A 51 -1.72 5.62 -26.96
N SER A 52 -2.35 4.53 -26.49
CA SER A 52 -3.42 4.58 -25.50
C SER A 52 -3.20 3.67 -24.29
N THR A 53 -2.06 2.98 -24.18
CA THR A 53 -1.84 1.98 -23.12
C THR A 53 -0.40 1.99 -22.63
N ILE A 54 -0.26 2.02 -21.30
CA ILE A 54 1.00 1.80 -20.59
C ILE A 54 0.90 0.47 -19.87
N GLU A 55 1.90 -0.38 -20.06
CA GLU A 55 2.09 -1.58 -19.24
C GLU A 55 3.07 -1.26 -18.11
N ILE A 56 2.63 -1.46 -16.88
CA ILE A 56 3.40 -1.26 -15.67
C ILE A 56 3.77 -2.63 -15.12
N THR A 57 5.05 -2.91 -15.02
CA THR A 57 5.59 -4.08 -14.34
C THR A 57 6.17 -3.64 -13.01
N MET A 58 5.60 -4.08 -11.90
CA MET A 58 6.14 -3.88 -10.57
C MET A 58 7.09 -5.02 -10.25
N ASP A 59 8.32 -4.69 -9.82
CA ASP A 59 9.29 -5.70 -9.38
C ASP A 59 8.71 -6.46 -8.19
N ALA A 60 8.97 -7.76 -8.15
CA ALA A 60 8.55 -8.62 -7.05
C ALA A 60 9.08 -8.09 -5.69
N PRO A 61 8.22 -7.86 -4.69
CA PRO A 61 8.67 -7.40 -3.39
C PRO A 61 9.43 -8.50 -2.66
N LYS A 62 10.40 -8.15 -1.82
CA LYS A 62 10.91 -9.09 -0.81
C LYS A 62 10.03 -9.00 0.41
N ILE A 63 9.42 -10.11 0.85
CA ILE A 63 8.44 -10.14 1.95
C ILE A 63 8.86 -11.20 2.96
N PHE A 64 9.03 -10.82 4.22
CA PHE A 64 9.41 -11.72 5.31
C PHE A 64 8.26 -11.92 6.29
N ALA A 65 8.27 -13.02 7.06
CA ALA A 65 7.27 -13.26 8.10
C ALA A 65 7.37 -12.21 9.23
N GLN A 66 6.29 -12.06 10.00
CA GLN A 66 6.28 -11.25 11.21
C GLN A 66 7.25 -11.80 12.26
N ALA A 67 7.69 -10.94 13.18
CA ALA A 67 8.48 -11.37 14.33
C ALA A 67 7.70 -12.40 15.17
N GLY A 68 8.38 -13.47 15.60
CA GLY A 68 7.80 -14.54 16.41
C GLY A 68 7.69 -15.89 15.69
N TYR A 69 7.75 -15.91 14.36
CA TYR A 69 7.84 -17.14 13.58
C TYR A 69 9.21 -17.82 13.76
N GLN A 70 9.22 -19.14 13.95
CA GLN A 70 10.45 -19.91 14.07
C GLN A 70 11.18 -20.04 12.72
N PRO A 71 12.51 -20.31 12.72
CA PRO A 71 13.21 -20.64 11.48
C PRO A 71 12.55 -21.81 10.74
N GLY A 72 12.21 -21.62 9.47
CA GLY A 72 11.48 -22.59 8.65
C GLY A 72 9.97 -22.63 8.85
N GLU A 73 9.43 -21.89 9.82
CA GLU A 73 7.99 -21.71 9.96
C GLU A 73 7.50 -20.70 8.92
N HIS A 74 6.46 -21.08 8.17
CA HIS A 74 5.92 -20.25 7.10
C HIS A 74 4.71 -19.45 7.58
N GLN A 75 4.77 -18.14 7.37
CA GLN A 75 3.59 -17.29 7.40
C GLN A 75 3.03 -17.13 5.99
N GLN A 76 1.72 -17.29 5.86
CA GLN A 76 1.01 -16.97 4.62
C GLN A 76 0.91 -15.46 4.46
N VAL A 77 1.31 -14.97 3.29
CA VAL A 77 1.15 -13.57 2.89
C VAL A 77 0.34 -13.52 1.61
N ARG A 78 -0.37 -12.41 1.39
CA ARG A 78 -0.95 -12.08 0.09
C ARG A 78 -0.57 -10.68 -0.34
N TYR A 79 -0.47 -10.46 -1.63
CA TYR A 79 -0.02 -9.19 -2.19
C TYR A 79 -0.78 -8.86 -3.46
N ARG A 80 -0.98 -7.57 -3.72
CA ARG A 80 -1.57 -7.06 -4.97
C ARG A 80 -1.00 -5.71 -5.35
N THR A 81 -1.00 -5.39 -6.63
CA THR A 81 -0.56 -4.09 -7.12
C THR A 81 -1.77 -3.19 -7.33
N VAL A 82 -1.70 -1.98 -6.80
CA VAL A 82 -2.67 -0.91 -7.01
C VAL A 82 -1.99 0.23 -7.74
N VAL A 83 -2.60 0.68 -8.82
CA VAL A 83 -2.13 1.82 -9.61
C VAL A 83 -3.09 2.97 -9.42
N TYR A 84 -2.57 4.10 -8.94
CA TYR A 84 -3.31 5.34 -8.76
C TYR A 84 -2.96 6.33 -9.86
N ASP A 85 -3.97 7.04 -10.36
CA ASP A 85 -3.77 8.29 -11.09
C ASP A 85 -3.25 9.34 -10.10
N ALA A 86 -2.02 9.82 -10.31
CA ALA A 86 -1.35 10.75 -9.39
C ALA A 86 -1.97 12.15 -9.41
N VAL A 87 -2.74 12.51 -10.43
CA VAL A 87 -3.39 13.83 -10.55
C VAL A 87 -4.79 13.77 -9.92
N GLN A 88 -5.56 12.75 -10.27
CA GLN A 88 -6.94 12.60 -9.81
C GLN A 88 -7.05 11.93 -8.43
N SER A 89 -5.96 11.30 -7.96
CA SER A 89 -5.94 10.48 -6.74
C SER A 89 -6.99 9.36 -6.75
N THR A 90 -7.30 8.84 -7.95
CA THR A 90 -8.26 7.75 -8.16
C THR A 90 -7.52 6.46 -8.52
N ILE A 91 -8.16 5.31 -8.27
CA ILE A 91 -7.62 4.02 -8.65
C ILE A 91 -7.77 3.85 -10.17
N ALA A 92 -6.64 3.72 -10.87
CA ALA A 92 -6.59 3.46 -12.31
C ALA A 92 -6.64 1.96 -12.62
N ALA A 93 -6.02 1.12 -11.79
CA ALA A 93 -6.08 -0.34 -11.90
C ALA A 93 -5.72 -1.03 -10.58
N VAL A 94 -6.21 -2.26 -10.41
CA VAL A 94 -5.90 -3.14 -9.26
C VAL A 94 -5.75 -4.56 -9.77
N THR A 95 -4.78 -5.30 -9.27
CA THR A 95 -4.69 -6.75 -9.51
C THR A 95 -5.42 -7.54 -8.44
N GLU A 96 -5.78 -8.77 -8.78
CA GLU A 96 -6.16 -9.76 -7.78
C GLU A 96 -5.02 -10.00 -6.79
N PHE A 97 -5.37 -10.51 -5.62
CA PHE A 97 -4.39 -10.95 -4.64
C PHE A 97 -3.69 -12.23 -5.11
N SER A 98 -2.37 -12.18 -5.14
CA SER A 98 -1.50 -13.34 -5.22
C SER A 98 -1.04 -13.73 -3.82
N SER A 99 -0.64 -14.99 -3.65
CA SER A 99 -0.30 -15.57 -2.35
C SER A 99 1.16 -16.03 -2.34
N GLY A 100 1.84 -15.86 -1.21
CA GLY A 100 3.22 -16.30 -0.99
C GLY A 100 3.43 -16.83 0.42
N LYS A 101 4.54 -17.53 0.66
CA LYS A 101 4.89 -18.06 1.98
C LYS A 101 6.23 -17.52 2.42
N ALA A 102 6.22 -16.64 3.41
CA ALA A 102 7.43 -16.03 3.95
C ALA A 102 7.90 -16.78 5.20
N THR A 103 9.20 -16.80 5.47
CA THR A 103 9.75 -17.20 6.78
C THR A 103 10.42 -15.99 7.43
N ALA A 104 10.93 -16.15 8.65
CA ALA A 104 11.69 -15.11 9.32
C ALA A 104 13.03 -14.78 8.62
N THR A 105 13.60 -15.73 7.86
CA THR A 105 14.92 -15.62 7.23
C THR A 105 14.89 -15.55 5.73
N ASP A 106 13.85 -16.10 5.10
CA ASP A 106 13.72 -16.22 3.65
C ASP A 106 12.48 -15.47 3.18
N SER A 107 12.67 -14.70 2.11
CA SER A 107 11.57 -13.98 1.48
C SER A 107 10.55 -14.97 0.91
N ALA A 108 9.28 -14.59 0.92
CA ALA A 108 8.27 -15.24 0.10
C ALA A 108 8.74 -15.29 -1.36
N ASP A 109 8.49 -16.44 -1.99
CA ASP A 109 8.58 -16.60 -3.43
C ASP A 109 7.39 -15.88 -4.06
N VAL A 110 7.68 -14.77 -4.74
CA VAL A 110 6.68 -13.87 -5.33
C VAL A 110 7.15 -13.42 -6.70
N ASP A 111 6.20 -13.25 -7.61
CA ASP A 111 6.46 -12.84 -8.99
C ASP A 111 6.29 -11.33 -9.19
N ASP A 112 6.95 -10.82 -10.23
CA ASP A 112 6.69 -9.49 -10.77
C ASP A 112 5.21 -9.37 -11.18
N THR A 113 4.60 -8.22 -10.87
CA THR A 113 3.19 -8.00 -11.18
C THR A 113 3.04 -7.09 -12.40
N LYS A 114 2.23 -7.49 -13.37
CA LYS A 114 1.98 -6.71 -14.60
C LYS A 114 0.57 -6.15 -14.61
N VAL A 115 0.45 -4.85 -14.86
CA VAL A 115 -0.81 -4.12 -14.90
C VAL A 115 -0.85 -3.25 -16.16
N LYS A 116 -2.00 -3.19 -16.83
CA LYS A 116 -2.20 -2.28 -17.96
C LYS A 116 -3.12 -1.15 -17.54
N VAL A 117 -2.72 0.07 -17.84
CA VAL A 117 -3.53 1.28 -17.62
C VAL A 117 -3.69 2.03 -18.93
N VAL A 118 -4.83 2.71 -19.07
CA VAL A 118 -5.07 3.61 -20.20
C VAL A 118 -4.08 4.76 -20.10
N ARG A 119 -3.45 5.15 -21.21
CA ARG A 119 -2.62 6.36 -21.23
C ARG A 119 -3.55 7.57 -21.24
N SER A 120 -3.42 8.44 -20.24
CA SER A 120 -4.20 9.66 -20.11
C SER A 120 -3.27 10.83 -19.85
N ASP A 121 -2.67 11.39 -20.90
CA ASP A 121 -1.82 12.58 -20.76
C ASP A 121 -2.69 13.76 -20.28
N PRO A 122 -2.25 14.61 -19.33
CA PRO A 122 -0.89 14.70 -18.75
C PRO A 122 -0.68 13.87 -17.46
N ASN A 123 -1.59 12.95 -17.13
CA ASN A 123 -1.56 12.22 -15.86
C ASN A 123 -0.32 11.33 -15.75
N GLY A 124 0.16 11.16 -14.53
CA GLY A 124 1.16 10.17 -14.17
C GLY A 124 0.56 9.13 -13.23
N TYR A 125 1.14 7.94 -13.20
CA TYR A 125 0.69 6.87 -12.30
C TYR A 125 1.66 6.64 -11.16
N ARG A 126 1.09 6.49 -9.95
CA ARG A 126 1.77 6.02 -8.75
C ARG A 126 1.40 4.55 -8.55
N VAL A 127 2.38 3.72 -8.27
CA VAL A 127 2.21 2.27 -8.17
C VAL A 127 2.56 1.84 -6.75
N ILE A 128 1.62 1.16 -6.11
CA ILE A 128 1.73 0.66 -4.73
C ILE A 128 1.60 -0.85 -4.75
N GLN A 129 2.49 -1.53 -4.04
CA GLN A 129 2.33 -2.93 -3.70
C GLN A 129 1.69 -3.02 -2.31
N GLN A 130 0.44 -3.50 -2.25
CA GLN A 130 -0.22 -3.80 -0.98
C GLN A 130 0.15 -5.21 -0.57
N ILE A 131 0.54 -5.39 0.68
CA ILE A 131 0.93 -6.68 1.25
C ILE A 131 0.19 -6.89 2.55
N GLU A 132 -0.35 -8.08 2.73
CA GLU A 132 -1.07 -8.50 3.91
C GLU A 132 -0.47 -9.80 4.44
N TRP A 133 -0.19 -9.84 5.74
CA TRP A 133 0.16 -11.05 6.48
C TRP A 133 -1.11 -11.65 7.04
N LEU A 134 -1.32 -12.95 6.82
CA LEU A 134 -2.54 -13.62 7.22
C LEU A 134 -2.37 -14.33 8.56
N SER A 135 -3.47 -14.49 9.29
CA SER A 135 -3.55 -15.37 10.45
C SER A 135 -3.30 -16.83 10.05
N PRO A 136 -3.07 -17.74 11.01
CA PRO A 136 -2.91 -19.17 10.74
C PRO A 136 -4.10 -19.82 10.01
N ASP A 137 -5.30 -19.24 10.11
CA ASP A 137 -6.48 -19.66 9.34
C ASP A 137 -6.42 -19.29 7.85
N GLN A 138 -5.45 -18.46 7.45
CA GLN A 138 -5.21 -17.97 6.08
C GLN A 138 -6.36 -17.15 5.47
N GLU A 139 -7.30 -16.69 6.28
CA GLU A 139 -8.46 -15.93 5.80
C GLU A 139 -8.35 -14.44 6.15
N ASN A 140 -7.90 -14.16 7.37
CA ASN A 140 -7.94 -12.81 7.93
C ASN A 140 -6.55 -12.16 7.92
N PRO A 141 -6.42 -10.91 7.43
CA PRO A 141 -5.16 -10.18 7.53
C PRO A 141 -4.93 -9.77 8.98
N VAL A 142 -3.78 -10.17 9.53
CA VAL A 142 -3.32 -9.78 10.88
C VAL A 142 -2.36 -8.58 10.84
N ALA A 143 -1.77 -8.27 9.69
CA ALA A 143 -1.02 -7.04 9.46
C ALA A 143 -1.02 -6.69 7.97
N ALA A 144 -0.79 -5.42 7.66
CA ALA A 144 -0.73 -4.94 6.28
C ALA A 144 0.27 -3.79 6.11
N ILE A 145 0.85 -3.67 4.92
CA ILE A 145 1.68 -2.52 4.54
C ILE A 145 1.44 -2.17 3.06
N ASP A 146 1.51 -0.88 2.77
CA ASP A 146 1.54 -0.34 1.41
C ASP A 146 2.98 0.08 1.08
N LEU A 147 3.55 -0.51 0.03
CA LEU A 147 4.89 -0.18 -0.45
C LEU A 147 4.81 0.59 -1.76
N ASP A 148 5.25 1.85 -1.71
CA ASP A 148 5.42 2.65 -2.92
C ASP A 148 6.60 2.16 -3.76
N ALA A 149 6.42 2.17 -5.09
CA ALA A 149 7.55 2.04 -6.00
C ALA A 149 8.56 3.17 -5.74
N THR A 150 9.81 2.80 -5.42
CA THR A 150 10.86 3.77 -5.09
C THR A 150 11.47 4.44 -6.34
N ALA A 151 11.21 3.89 -7.54
CA ALA A 151 11.66 4.42 -8.82
C ALA A 151 10.76 3.96 -9.97
N TYR A 152 10.55 4.83 -10.97
CA TYR A 152 9.79 4.52 -12.19
C TYR A 152 10.70 4.53 -13.42
N ARG A 153 10.99 3.36 -13.99
CA ARG A 153 11.80 3.19 -15.20
C ARG A 153 10.90 3.26 -16.43
N ILE A 154 10.99 4.32 -17.24
CA ILE A 154 10.17 4.46 -18.44
C ILE A 154 10.90 3.88 -19.64
N LYS A 155 10.23 3.00 -20.38
CA LYS A 155 10.72 2.36 -21.60
C LYS A 155 9.82 2.67 -22.79
N ASP A 156 10.47 2.96 -23.93
CA ASP A 156 9.85 2.93 -25.25
C ASP A 156 10.37 1.70 -26.00
N GLY A 157 9.48 0.71 -26.19
CA GLY A 157 9.86 -0.62 -26.63
C GLY A 157 10.92 -1.26 -25.72
N ARG A 158 12.16 -1.39 -26.22
CA ARG A 158 13.31 -1.95 -25.47
C ARG A 158 14.23 -0.87 -24.88
N THR A 159 14.05 0.40 -25.26
CA THR A 159 14.94 1.50 -24.88
C THR A 159 14.52 2.08 -23.54
N LEU A 160 15.44 2.15 -22.57
CA LEU A 160 15.21 2.87 -21.31
C LEU A 160 15.37 4.37 -21.56
N LEU A 161 14.30 5.12 -21.34
CA LEU A 161 14.30 6.59 -21.47
C LEU A 161 14.85 7.29 -20.21
N GLY A 162 14.71 6.65 -19.06
CA GLY A 162 15.23 7.17 -17.79
C GLY A 162 14.45 6.68 -16.57
N THR A 163 14.78 7.26 -15.42
CA THR A 163 14.06 7.07 -14.15
C THR A 163 13.33 8.35 -13.76
N PHE A 164 12.07 8.23 -13.38
CA PHE A 164 11.16 9.35 -13.13
C PHE A 164 10.45 9.21 -11.79
N ALA A 165 9.80 10.30 -11.35
CA ALA A 165 9.04 10.34 -10.09
C ALA A 165 7.65 9.67 -10.19
N THR A 166 7.11 9.53 -11.40
CA THR A 166 5.85 8.84 -11.69
C THR A 166 5.96 8.13 -13.04
N CYS A 167 5.10 7.14 -13.24
CA CYS A 167 4.92 6.49 -14.52
C CYS A 167 4.17 7.42 -15.49
N LYS A 168 4.70 7.66 -16.68
CA LYS A 168 4.06 8.46 -17.73
C LYS A 168 4.16 7.74 -19.05
#